data_AF-A0A6G0MBU8-F1
#
_entry.id   AF-A0A6G0MBU8-F1
#
_cell.length_a   1.000
_cell.length_b   1.000
_cell.length_c   1.000
_cell.angle_alpha   90.00
_cell.angle_beta   90.00
_cell.angle_gamma   90.00
#
_symmetry.space_group_name_H-M   'P 1'
#
loop_
_entity.id
_entity.type
_entity.pdbx_description
1 polymer ?
#
loop_
_entity_poly.entity_id
_entity_poly.type
_entity_poly.pdbx_seq_one_letter_code
_entity_poly.pdbx_strand_id
1 'polypeptide(L)' 'MWRRELRWMRHVVRAQDREQRLDRWLRRQFPSLPQTFLQSQLRKRNIRLQPPDDQTAAAPARANSLLLEGSVVAIDARL' A
#
# COMPACT_ATOMS: atom_id res chain seq x y z
N MET A 1 -7.55 8.22 3.74
CA MET A 1 -8.91 8.02 3.19
C MET A 1 -8.74 7.23 1.90
N TRP A 2 -9.41 6.08 1.77
CA TRP A 2 -9.29 5.25 0.57
C TRP A 2 -10.12 5.85 -0.56
N ARG A 3 -9.51 6.08 -1.72
CA ARG A 3 -10.21 6.43 -2.96
C ARG A 3 -10.28 5.20 -3.85
N ARG A 4 -11.49 4.81 -4.26
CA ARG A 4 -11.67 3.73 -5.22
C ARG A 4 -11.68 4.31 -6.63
N GLU A 5 -10.74 3.88 -7.46
CA GLU A 5 -10.58 4.32 -8.83
C GLU A 5 -10.61 3.10 -9.74
N LEU A 6 -11.80 2.81 -10.30
CA LEU A 6 -12.07 1.66 -11.16
C LEU A 6 -11.69 0.32 -10.50
N ARG A 7 -10.48 -0.17 -10.80
CA ARG A 7 -9.91 -1.45 -10.34
C ARG A 7 -8.87 -1.30 -9.22
N TRP A 8 -8.54 -0.08 -8.80
CA TRP A 8 -7.54 0.17 -7.76
C TRP A 8 -8.16 0.96 -6.60
N MET A 9 -7.91 0.52 -5.38
CA MET A 9 -8.13 1.27 -4.15
C MET A 9 -6.82 1.98 -3.78
N ARG A 10 -6.83 3.31 -3.81
CA ARG A 10 -5.68 4.16 -3.51
C ARG A 10 -5.82 4.77 -2.13
N HIS A 11 -4.74 4.77 -1.34
CA HIS A 11 -4.69 5.42 -0.04
C HIS A 11 -3.44 6.29 0.06
N VAL A 12 -3.63 7.55 0.44
CA VAL A 12 -2.52 8.47 0.70
C VAL A 12 -2.03 8.27 2.14
N VAL A 13 -0.76 7.91 2.28
CA VAL A 13 -0.06 7.78 3.56
C VAL A 13 0.00 9.14 4.22
N ARG A 14 -0.47 9.22 5.46
CA ARG A 14 -0.44 10.45 6.27
C ARG A 14 0.88 10.57 7.02
N ALA A 15 1.18 11.78 7.49
CA ALA A 15 2.34 12.07 8.35
C ALA A 15 2.45 11.15 9.56
N GLN A 16 1.32 10.81 10.18
CA GLN A 16 1.19 9.86 11.29
C GLN A 16 1.68 8.43 10.98
N ASP A 17 1.73 8.05 9.71
CA ASP A 17 2.14 6.73 9.24
C ASP A 17 3.51 6.74 8.55
N ARG A 18 4.21 7.88 8.58
CA ARG A 18 5.57 8.00 8.07
C ARG A 18 6.50 7.01 8.78
N GLU A 19 7.48 6.50 8.05
CA GLU A 19 8.52 5.59 8.54
C GLU A 19 7.99 4.22 9.03
N GLN A 20 6.71 3.92 8.82
CA GLN A 20 6.19 2.58 9.05
C GLN A 20 6.52 1.64 7.90
N ARG A 21 6.77 0.37 8.24
CA ARG A 21 6.85 -0.69 7.23
C ARG A 21 5.49 -0.93 6.62
N LEU A 22 5.43 -1.08 5.30
CA LEU A 22 4.21 -1.34 4.55
C LEU A 22 3.42 -2.54 5.10
N ASP A 23 4.07 -3.65 5.43
CA ASP A 23 3.41 -4.83 6.02
C ASP A 23 2.68 -4.50 7.33
N ARG A 24 3.37 -3.79 8.25
CA ARG A 24 2.79 -3.40 9.54
C ARG A 24 1.63 -2.41 9.35
N TRP A 25 1.79 -1.47 8.43
CA TRP A 25 0.74 -0.49 8.13
C TRP A 25 -0.49 -1.14 7.47
N LEU A 26 -0.29 -2.02 6.49
CA LEU A 26 -1.37 -2.79 5.87
C LEU A 26 -2.15 -3.61 6.91
N ARG A 27 -1.45 -4.22 7.86
CA ARG A 27 -2.09 -4.97 8.95
C ARG A 27 -2.92 -4.08 9.89
N ARG A 28 -2.54 -2.81 10.08
CA ARG A 28 -3.36 -1.84 10.84
C ARG A 28 -4.58 -1.37 10.05
N GLN A 29 -4.45 -1.18 8.73
CA GLN A 29 -5.57 -0.78 7.88
C GLN A 29 -6.57 -1.92 7.67
N PHE A 30 -6.08 -3.16 7.59
CA PHE A 30 -6.87 -4.36 7.37
C PHE A 30 -6.63 -5.40 8.47
N PRO A 31 -7.13 -5.16 9.69
CA PRO A 31 -6.95 -6.09 10.81
C PRO A 31 -7.65 -7.43 10.57
N SER A 32 -8.65 -7.48 9.68
CA SER A 32 -9.38 -8.68 9.28
C SER A 32 -8.63 -9.58 8.30
N LEU A 33 -7.57 -9.08 7.65
CA LEU A 33 -6.82 -9.86 6.65
C LEU A 33 -5.61 -10.56 7.27
N PRO A 34 -5.39 -11.86 6.99
CA PRO A 34 -4.21 -12.56 7.48
C PRO A 34 -2.94 -12.09 6.77
N GLN A 35 -1.80 -12.14 7.48
CA GLN A 35 -0.51 -11.67 6.96
C GLN A 35 -0.06 -12.47 5.72
N THR A 36 -0.34 -13.76 5.68
CA THR A 36 -0.06 -14.62 4.51
C THR A 36 -0.77 -14.15 3.25
N PHE A 37 -1.98 -13.62 3.40
CA PHE A 37 -2.74 -13.03 2.30
C PHE A 37 -2.10 -11.74 1.82
N LEU A 38 -1.78 -10.80 2.73
CA LEU A 38 -1.07 -9.56 2.38
C LEU A 38 0.27 -9.84 1.67
N GLN A 39 1.04 -10.82 2.15
CA GLN A 39 2.28 -11.24 1.49
C GLN A 39 2.04 -11.83 0.10
N SER A 40 1.00 -12.66 -0.07
CA SER A 40 0.62 -13.16 -1.40
C SER A 40 0.25 -12.02 -2.35
N GLN A 41 -0.44 -10.99 -1.88
CA GLN A 41 -0.80 -9.83 -2.70
C GLN A 41 0.41 -8.99 -3.10
N LEU A 42 1.35 -8.81 -2.18
CA LEU A 42 2.64 -8.17 -2.46
C LEU A 42 3.44 -8.97 -3.49
N ARG A 43 3.50 -10.30 -3.36
CA ARG A 43 4.15 -11.20 -4.35
C ARG A 43 3.45 -11.16 -5.70
N LYS A 44 2.11 -11.13 -5.71
CA LYS A 44 1.27 -11.01 -6.92
C LYS A 44 1.31 -9.61 -7.56
N ARG A 45 2.02 -8.65 -6.95
CA ARG A 45 2.11 -7.25 -7.41
C ARG A 45 0.75 -6.53 -7.48
N ASN A 46 -0.21 -7.01 -6.69
CA ASN A 46 -1.53 -6.39 -6.53
C ASN A 46 -1.48 -5.19 -5.58
N ILE A 47 -0.38 -5.00 -4.86
CA ILE A 47 -0.12 -3.83 -4.02
C ILE A 47 1.07 -3.07 -4.61
N ARG A 48 0.87 -1.80 -4.89
CA ARG A 48 1.87 -0.88 -5.42
C ARG A 48 2.06 0.28 -4.46
N LEU A 49 3.30 0.70 -4.29
CA LEU A 49 3.66 1.82 -3.45
C LEU A 49 4.25 2.89 -4.37
N GLN A 50 3.61 4.04 -4.36
CA GLN A 50 3.99 5.17 -5.18
C GLN A 50 4.57 6.24 -4.26
N PRO A 51 5.84 6.64 -4.44
CA PRO A 51 6.44 7.70 -3.65
C PRO A 51 5.74 9.04 -3.94
N PRO A 52 5.74 9.98 -2.97
CA PRO A 52 5.16 11.31 -3.18
C PRO A 52 5.86 12.09 -4.29
N ASP A 53 7.17 11.87 -4.44
CA ASP A 53 8.06 12.61 -5.33
C ASP A 53 7.90 12.18 -6.80
N ASP A 54 7.50 10.93 -7.05
CA ASP A 54 7.32 10.39 -8.40
C ASP A 54 6.03 9.56 -8.53
N GLN A 55 4.97 10.23 -8.94
CA GLN A 55 3.65 9.63 -9.20
C GLN A 55 3.59 8.84 -10.52
N THR A 56 4.70 8.72 -11.24
CA THR A 56 4.84 7.94 -12.47
C THR A 56 5.56 6.61 -12.21
N ALA A 57 6.45 6.58 -11.24
CA ALA A 57 7.18 5.42 -10.77
C ALA A 57 6.35 4.61 -9.75
N ALA A 58 5.26 4.01 -10.23
CA ALA A 58 4.53 3.00 -9.44
C ALA A 58 5.39 1.73 -9.31
N ALA A 59 6.24 1.67 -8.28
CA ALA A 59 7.05 0.50 -8.01
C ALA A 59 6.23 -0.61 -7.34
N PRO A 60 6.52 -1.90 -7.63
CA PRO A 60 5.94 -3.00 -6.87
C PRO A 60 6.32 -2.83 -5.40
N ALA A 61 5.32 -2.77 -4.53
CA ALA A 61 5.53 -2.52 -3.12
C ALA A 61 6.18 -3.76 -2.49
N ARG A 62 7.30 -3.59 -1.79
CA ARG A 62 7.89 -4.69 -1.00
C ARG A 62 7.33 -4.61 0.43
N ALA A 63 7.08 -5.77 1.05
CA ALA A 63 6.58 -5.86 2.43
C ALA A 63 7.41 -5.02 3.44
N ASN A 64 8.72 -5.00 3.22
CA ASN A 64 9.69 -4.31 4.06
C ASN A 64 9.97 -2.86 3.64
N SER A 65 9.32 -2.35 2.60
CA SER A 65 9.45 -0.95 2.20
C SER A 65 8.89 -0.04 3.28
N LEU A 66 9.57 1.07 3.52
CA LEU A 66 9.12 2.13 4.41
C LEU A 66 8.10 2.99 3.67
N LEU A 67 7.05 3.38 4.39
CA LEU A 67 6.08 4.34 3.93
C LEU A 67 6.61 5.75 4.17
N LEU A 68 6.53 6.59 3.14
CA LEU A 68 6.84 8.00 3.24
C LEU A 68 5.54 8.79 3.31
N GLU A 69 5.59 9.93 3.98
CA GLU A 69 4.47 10.86 4.00
C GLU A 69 4.11 11.27 2.57
N GLY A 70 2.81 11.26 2.23
CA GLY A 70 2.35 11.58 0.87
C GLY A 70 2.52 10.44 -0.14
N SER A 71 3.14 9.31 0.22
CA SER A 71 3.11 8.12 -0.63
C SER A 71 1.68 7.65 -0.88
N VAL A 72 1.42 7.09 -2.07
CA VAL A 72 0.13 6.50 -2.40
C VAL A 72 0.27 4.98 -2.44
N VAL A 73 -0.45 4.29 -1.57
CA VAL A 73 -0.60 2.83 -1.60
C VAL A 73 -1.78 2.51 -2.51
N ALA A 74 -1.52 1.84 -3.62
CA ALA A 74 -2.56 1.37 -4.53
C ALA A 74 -2.70 -0.16 -4.38
N ILE A 75 -3.91 -0.60 -4.04
CA ILE A 75 -4.29 -2.00 -3.89
C ILE A 75 -5.27 -2.34 -5.01
N ASP A 76 -5.06 -3.43 -5.73
CA ASP A 76 -6.04 -3.90 -6.72
C ASP A 76 -7.35 -4.24 -5.98
N ALA A 77 -8.48 -3.77 -6.49
CA ALA A 77 -9.79 -3.87 -5.84
C ALA A 77 -10.51 -5.19 -6.17
N ARG A 78 -9.95 -6.06 -7.01
CA ARG A 78 -10.51 -7.40 -7.32
C ARG A 78 -10.08 -8.45 -6.28
N LEU A 79 -9.75 -7.98 -5.09
CA LEU A 79 -9.06 -8.68 -4.02
C LEU A 79 -10.03 -9.41 -3.11
#